data_AF-A0A370G8U4-F1
#
_entry.id   AF-A0A370G8U4-F1
#
_cell.length_a   1.000
_cell.length_b   1.000
_cell.length_c   1.000
_cell.angle_alpha   90.00
_cell.angle_beta   90.00
_cell.angle_gamma   90.00
#
_symmetry.space_group_name_H-M   'P 1'
#
loop_
_entity.id
_entity.type
_entity.pdbx_description
1 polymer ?
#
loop_
_entity_poly.entity_id
_entity_poly.type
_entity_poly.pdbx_seq_one_letter_code
_entity_poly.pdbx_strand_id
1 'polypeptide(L)'
;MTMHSTVTQGAPPVKITVHDTVFKVLRLLDMAGEELTNAQQAVAECMRDTSMTSSEICRLQKLDLATQTVASAATVLKNLMSLAPAGIKDTVSVARLYEGITLGDVVQVLKGEDTPGHTTTPGEMDLF
;
A
#
# COMPACT_ATOMS: atom_id res chain seq x y z
N MET A 1 53.12 8.57 -26.75
CA MET A 1 52.10 8.03 -25.82
C MET A 1 51.11 9.15 -25.55
N THR A 2 49.96 9.16 -26.22
CA THR A 2 48.95 10.21 -26.08
C THR A 2 47.73 9.60 -25.40
N MET A 3 47.48 10.01 -24.17
CA MET A 3 46.37 9.53 -23.34
C MET A 3 45.04 10.05 -23.91
N HIS A 4 44.22 9.16 -24.46
CA HIS A 4 42.80 9.44 -24.67
C HIS A 4 42.06 9.08 -23.38
N SER A 5 41.79 10.07 -22.55
CA SER A 5 40.81 9.92 -21.48
C SER A 5 39.43 9.97 -22.10
N THR A 6 38.76 8.82 -22.17
CA THR A 6 37.34 8.75 -22.49
C THR A 6 36.57 9.39 -21.33
N VAL A 7 36.06 10.60 -21.56
CA VAL A 7 35.05 11.21 -20.69
C VAL A 7 33.80 10.35 -20.81
N THR A 8 33.57 9.48 -19.83
CA THR A 8 32.29 8.81 -19.66
C THR A 8 31.27 9.90 -19.36
N GLN A 9 30.55 10.38 -20.38
CA GLN A 9 29.37 11.23 -20.17
C GLN A 9 28.38 10.42 -19.35
N GLY A 10 28.34 10.66 -18.04
CA GLY A 10 27.28 10.18 -17.17
C GLY A 10 25.96 10.61 -17.77
N ALA A 11 25.03 9.67 -17.93
CA ALA A 11 23.71 9.94 -18.48
C ALA A 11 23.11 11.17 -17.76
N PRO A 12 22.48 12.10 -18.51
CA PRO A 12 21.88 13.28 -17.90
C PRO A 12 20.88 12.85 -16.82
N PRO A 13 20.81 13.55 -15.68
CA PRO A 13 19.90 13.19 -14.61
C PRO A 13 18.47 13.26 -15.14
N VAL A 14 17.78 12.11 -15.10
CA VAL A 14 16.37 12.00 -15.51
C VAL A 14 15.54 12.79 -14.52
N LYS A 15 14.92 13.88 -14.97
CA LYS A 15 13.96 14.65 -14.19
C LYS A 15 12.58 14.02 -14.36
N ILE A 16 11.88 13.81 -13.25
CA ILE A 16 10.51 13.31 -13.20
C ILE A 16 9.71 14.22 -12.27
N THR A 17 8.42 14.42 -12.55
CA THR A 17 7.55 15.19 -11.65
C THR A 17 7.15 14.35 -10.43
N VAL A 18 6.78 15.01 -9.33
CA VAL A 18 6.23 14.32 -8.15
C VAL A 18 4.94 13.58 -8.53
N HIS A 19 4.08 14.19 -9.34
CA HIS A 19 2.87 13.57 -9.86
C HIS A 19 3.15 12.26 -10.62
N ASP A 20 4.10 12.28 -11.57
CA ASP A 20 4.47 11.08 -12.33
C ASP A 20 5.10 10.00 -11.45
N THR A 21 5.82 10.41 -10.39
CA THR A 21 6.39 9.49 -9.41
C THR A 21 5.29 8.82 -8.59
N VAL A 22 4.34 9.60 -8.05
CA VAL A 22 3.18 9.08 -7.29
C VAL A 22 2.33 8.17 -8.17
N PHE A 23 2.09 8.55 -9.43
CA PHE A 23 1.36 7.70 -10.38
C PHE A 23 2.06 6.35 -10.62
N LYS A 24 3.39 6.34 -10.78
CA LYS A 24 4.16 5.10 -10.93
C LYS A 24 4.12 4.23 -9.68
N VAL A 25 4.25 4.82 -8.49
CA VAL A 25 4.14 4.11 -7.21
C VAL A 25 2.74 3.54 -7.04
N LEU A 26 1.71 4.30 -7.40
CA LEU A 26 0.33 3.82 -7.36
C LEU A 26 0.14 2.57 -8.23
N ARG A 27 0.68 2.57 -9.46
CA ARG A 27 0.63 1.39 -10.32
C ARG A 27 1.36 0.18 -9.70
N LEU A 28 2.48 0.40 -9.01
CA LEU A 28 3.20 -0.67 -8.31
C LEU A 28 2.36 -1.24 -7.16
N LEU A 29 1.67 -0.40 -6.40
CA LEU A 29 0.79 -0.83 -5.31
C LEU A 29 -0.44 -1.57 -5.83
N ASP A 30 -1.04 -1.10 -6.93
CA ASP A 30 -2.17 -1.79 -7.56
C ASP A 30 -1.76 -3.20 -8.05
N MET A 31 -0.60 -3.31 -8.73
CA MET A 31 -0.08 -4.62 -9.14
C MET A 31 0.25 -5.52 -7.94
N ALA A 32 0.87 -4.98 -6.90
CA ALA A 32 1.19 -5.76 -5.69
C ALA A 32 -0.09 -6.23 -4.98
N GLY A 33 -1.12 -5.37 -4.90
CA GLY A 33 -2.41 -5.72 -4.30
C GLY A 33 -3.13 -6.82 -5.08
N GLU A 34 -3.09 -6.78 -6.41
CA GLU A 34 -3.65 -7.82 -7.28
C GLU A 34 -2.92 -9.16 -7.07
N GLU A 35 -1.59 -9.18 -7.11
CA GLU A 35 -0.80 -10.39 -6.90
C GLU A 35 -1.02 -11.00 -5.50
N LEU A 36 -1.11 -10.16 -4.46
CA LEU A 36 -1.43 -10.61 -3.11
C LEU A 36 -2.83 -11.23 -3.03
N THR A 37 -3.82 -10.59 -3.64
CA THR A 37 -5.20 -11.12 -3.69
C THR A 37 -5.24 -12.47 -4.42
N ASN A 38 -4.55 -12.59 -5.55
CA ASN A 38 -4.44 -13.84 -6.30
C ASN A 38 -3.75 -14.94 -5.48
N ALA A 39 -2.68 -14.61 -4.76
CA ALA A 39 -1.99 -15.54 -3.87
C ALA A 39 -2.91 -16.02 -2.74
N GLN A 40 -3.66 -15.12 -2.11
CA GLN A 40 -4.63 -15.47 -1.08
C GLN A 40 -5.73 -16.39 -1.61
N GLN A 41 -6.25 -16.12 -2.82
CA GLN A 41 -7.24 -16.96 -3.48
C GLN A 41 -6.69 -18.37 -3.75
N ALA A 42 -5.47 -18.47 -4.29
CA ALA A 42 -4.81 -19.75 -4.53
C ALA A 42 -4.59 -20.55 -3.24
N VAL A 43 -4.21 -19.87 -2.15
CA VAL A 43 -4.07 -20.50 -0.84
C VAL A 43 -5.42 -20.98 -0.30
N ALA A 44 -6.49 -20.17 -0.42
CA ALA A 44 -7.84 -20.58 -0.02
C ALA A 44 -8.34 -21.79 -0.82
N GLU A 45 -8.01 -21.88 -2.10
CA GLU A 45 -8.31 -23.03 -2.96
C GLU A 45 -7.56 -24.30 -2.53
N CYS A 46 -6.26 -24.19 -2.22
CA CYS A 46 -5.47 -25.31 -1.71
C CYS A 46 -5.96 -25.82 -0.34
N MET A 47 -6.57 -24.94 0.44
CA MET A 47 -7.04 -25.23 1.80
C MET A 47 -8.46 -25.75 1.87
N ARG A 48 -9.21 -25.74 0.76
CA ARG A 48 -10.61 -26.19 0.71
C ARG A 48 -10.81 -27.62 1.23
N ASP A 49 -9.81 -28.49 1.04
CA ASP A 49 -9.86 -29.91 1.40
C ASP A 49 -8.93 -30.30 2.57
N THR A 50 -8.30 -29.32 3.24
CA THR A 50 -7.30 -29.58 4.29
C THR A 50 -7.61 -28.82 5.57
N SER A 51 -7.54 -29.48 6.73
CA SER A 51 -7.70 -28.80 8.02
C SER A 51 -6.51 -27.89 8.32
N MET A 52 -6.76 -26.62 8.59
CA MET A 52 -5.72 -25.67 8.99
C MET A 52 -5.47 -25.70 10.50
N THR A 53 -4.22 -25.51 10.88
CA THR A 53 -3.85 -25.19 12.26
C THR A 53 -4.19 -23.73 12.58
N SER A 54 -4.39 -23.42 13.85
CA SER A 54 -4.62 -22.03 14.31
C SER A 54 -3.48 -21.08 13.94
N SER A 55 -2.25 -21.60 13.85
CA SER A 55 -1.07 -20.83 13.41
C SER A 55 -1.16 -20.42 11.94
N GLU A 56 -1.64 -21.32 11.07
CA GLU A 56 -1.83 -21.04 9.65
C GLU A 56 -2.98 -20.06 9.43
N ILE A 57 -4.10 -20.21 10.16
CA ILE A 57 -5.21 -19.25 10.13
C ILE A 57 -4.73 -17.86 10.53
N CYS A 58 -3.94 -17.74 11.59
CA CYS A 58 -3.37 -16.46 12.02
C CYS A 58 -2.45 -15.85 10.94
N ARG A 59 -1.64 -16.65 10.26
CA ARG A 59 -0.79 -16.17 9.15
C ARG A 59 -1.61 -15.67 7.96
N LEU A 60 -2.71 -16.34 7.62
CA LEU A 60 -3.61 -15.88 6.56
C LEU A 60 -4.31 -14.58 6.92
N GLN A 61 -4.77 -14.43 8.16
CA GLN A 61 -5.37 -13.18 8.64
C GLN A 61 -4.36 -12.01 8.54
N LYS A 62 -3.09 -12.25 8.88
CA LYS A 62 -2.02 -11.25 8.72
C LYS A 62 -1.73 -10.92 7.27
N LEU A 63 -1.74 -11.92 6.39
CA LEU A 63 -1.58 -11.70 4.95
C LEU A 63 -2.74 -10.86 4.39
N ASP A 64 -3.96 -11.16 4.83
CA ASP A 64 -5.16 -10.43 4.41
C ASP A 64 -5.14 -8.96 4.85
N LEU A 65 -4.81 -8.72 6.11
CA LEU A 65 -4.60 -7.38 6.63
C LEU A 65 -3.51 -6.62 5.84
N ALA A 66 -2.41 -7.28 5.48
CA ALA A 66 -1.37 -6.68 4.65
C ALA A 66 -1.87 -6.32 3.24
N THR A 67 -2.65 -7.20 2.60
CA THR A 67 -3.28 -6.92 1.29
C THR A 67 -4.22 -5.72 1.38
N GLN A 68 -5.10 -5.68 2.39
CA GLN A 68 -6.03 -4.58 2.60
C GLN A 68 -5.31 -3.26 2.89
N THR A 69 -4.17 -3.31 3.61
CA THR A 69 -3.33 -2.13 3.87
C THR A 69 -2.73 -1.58 2.57
N VAL A 70 -2.22 -2.45 1.69
CA VAL A 70 -1.68 -2.04 0.37
C VAL A 70 -2.79 -1.42 -0.49
N ALA A 71 -3.97 -2.03 -0.55
CA ALA A 71 -5.12 -1.51 -1.28
C ALA A 71 -5.58 -0.15 -0.73
N SER A 72 -5.59 0.00 0.59
CA SER A 72 -5.92 1.27 1.26
C SER A 72 -4.90 2.35 0.94
N ALA A 73 -3.60 2.04 0.99
CA ALA A 73 -2.53 2.98 0.62
C ALA A 73 -2.63 3.43 -0.84
N ALA A 74 -2.93 2.51 -1.77
CA ALA A 74 -3.20 2.85 -3.17
C ALA A 74 -4.39 3.81 -3.30
N THR A 75 -5.46 3.57 -2.55
CA THR A 75 -6.66 4.42 -2.53
C THR A 75 -6.35 5.82 -1.98
N VAL A 76 -5.58 5.94 -0.89
CA VAL A 76 -5.12 7.24 -0.37
C VAL A 76 -4.36 8.03 -1.44
N LEU A 77 -3.43 7.38 -2.14
CA LEU A 77 -2.64 8.04 -3.19
C LEU A 77 -3.51 8.45 -4.38
N LYS A 78 -4.49 7.62 -4.78
CA LYS A 78 -5.49 7.97 -5.81
C LYS A 78 -6.28 9.21 -5.40
N ASN A 79 -6.79 9.22 -4.17
CA ASN A 79 -7.55 10.33 -3.62
C ASN A 79 -6.70 11.59 -3.59
N LEU A 80 -5.45 11.51 -3.12
CA LEU A 80 -4.50 12.63 -3.12
C LEU A 80 -4.25 13.16 -4.54
N MET A 81 -4.04 12.27 -5.52
CA MET A 81 -3.86 12.67 -6.92
C MET A 81 -5.11 13.31 -7.54
N SER A 82 -6.31 12.93 -7.12
CA SER A 82 -7.55 13.56 -7.59
C SER A 82 -7.70 15.01 -7.11
N LEU A 83 -6.97 15.39 -6.05
CA LEU A 83 -6.92 16.75 -5.50
C LEU A 83 -5.84 17.62 -6.17
N ALA A 84 -5.28 17.17 -7.30
CA ALA A 84 -4.10 17.70 -8.00
C ALA A 84 -4.01 19.19 -8.40
N PRO A 85 -5.04 20.07 -8.37
CA PRO A 85 -4.71 21.50 -8.41
C PRO A 85 -3.98 21.98 -7.14
N ALA A 86 -4.03 21.21 -6.04
CA ALA A 86 -3.32 21.50 -4.81
C ALA A 86 -1.80 21.25 -4.98
N GLY A 87 -0.98 22.30 -4.97
CA GLY A 87 0.47 22.17 -4.94
C GLY A 87 0.94 21.45 -3.66
N ILE A 88 2.21 21.03 -3.62
CA ILE A 88 2.81 20.29 -2.47
C ILE A 88 2.63 21.01 -1.11
N LYS A 89 2.38 22.32 -1.12
CA LYS A 89 2.19 23.15 0.09
C LYS A 89 0.73 23.36 0.49
N ASP A 90 -0.21 22.87 -0.32
CA ASP A 90 -1.62 23.08 -0.09
C ASP A 90 -2.15 22.05 0.90
N THR A 91 -3.05 22.49 1.76
CA THR A 91 -3.70 21.62 2.74
C THR A 91 -4.82 20.83 2.07
N VAL A 92 -4.89 19.54 2.37
CA VAL A 92 -5.96 18.65 1.90
C VAL A 92 -6.81 18.22 3.09
N SER A 93 -8.11 18.06 2.86
CA SER A 93 -9.00 17.49 3.88
C SER A 93 -8.68 16.02 4.07
N VAL A 94 -8.35 15.62 5.29
CA VAL A 94 -8.10 14.22 5.67
C VAL A 94 -9.28 13.33 5.30
N ALA A 95 -10.51 13.83 5.44
CA ALA A 95 -11.72 13.10 5.06
C ALA A 95 -11.79 12.70 3.58
N ARG A 96 -11.19 13.51 2.70
CA ARG A 96 -11.10 13.18 1.28
C ARG A 96 -10.01 12.15 0.99
N LEU A 97 -9.01 12.02 1.86
CA LEU A 97 -7.93 11.05 1.67
C LEU A 97 -8.39 9.63 1.98
N TYR A 98 -9.23 9.43 2.99
CA TYR A 98 -9.76 8.11 3.35
C TYR A 98 -11.13 7.79 2.75
N GLU A 99 -11.64 8.61 1.83
CA GLU A 99 -12.90 8.33 1.13
C GLU A 99 -12.81 6.97 0.42
N GLY A 100 -13.76 6.07 0.73
CA GLY A 100 -13.79 4.70 0.19
C GLY A 100 -12.90 3.68 0.92
N ILE A 101 -12.19 4.07 1.99
CA ILE A 101 -11.37 3.16 2.81
C ILE A 101 -12.20 2.66 4.00
N THR A 102 -12.28 1.34 4.15
CA THR A 102 -12.99 0.67 5.26
C THR A 102 -12.06 0.18 6.36
N LEU A 103 -10.74 0.16 6.12
CA LEU A 103 -9.75 -0.31 7.09
C LEU A 103 -9.52 0.76 8.17
N GLY A 104 -10.08 0.52 9.36
CA GLY A 104 -10.09 1.47 10.48
C GLY A 104 -8.70 1.98 10.86
N ASP A 105 -7.70 1.10 10.93
CA ASP A 105 -6.32 1.48 11.26
C ASP A 105 -5.74 2.52 10.30
N VAL A 106 -6.02 2.39 8.99
CA VAL A 106 -5.56 3.36 7.99
C VAL A 106 -6.25 4.71 8.19
N VAL A 107 -7.54 4.71 8.53
CA VAL A 107 -8.28 5.94 8.85
C VAL A 107 -7.70 6.61 10.10
N GLN A 108 -7.39 5.85 11.15
CA GLN A 108 -6.78 6.36 12.39
C GLN A 108 -5.39 6.96 12.14
N VAL A 109 -4.52 6.25 11.39
CA VAL A 109 -3.21 6.77 10.98
C VAL A 109 -3.35 8.11 10.24
N LEU A 110 -4.29 8.20 9.30
CA LEU A 110 -4.51 9.44 8.54
C LEU A 110 -5.04 10.60 9.40
N LYS A 111 -5.80 10.28 10.46
CA LYS A 111 -6.24 11.26 11.47
C LYS A 111 -5.12 11.66 12.45
N GLY A 112 -3.98 10.99 12.43
CA GLY A 112 -2.88 11.19 13.36
C GLY A 112 -3.12 10.55 14.74
N GLU A 113 -4.03 9.58 14.80
CA GLU A 113 -4.29 8.78 16.00
C GLU A 113 -3.24 7.65 16.09
N ASP A 114 -2.79 7.35 17.30
CA ASP A 114 -1.90 6.20 17.52
C ASP A 114 -2.64 4.92 17.16
N THR A 115 -2.12 4.16 16.19
CA THR A 115 -2.67 2.83 15.89
C THR A 115 -2.60 1.98 17.14
N PRO A 116 -3.71 1.33 17.56
CA PRO A 116 -3.65 0.33 18.60
C PRO A 116 -2.69 -0.75 18.11
N GLY A 117 -1.51 -0.81 18.73
CA GLY A 117 -0.47 -1.75 18.35
C GLY A 117 -1.12 -3.12 18.21
N HIS A 118 -0.96 -3.78 17.06
CA HIS A 118 -1.58 -5.07 16.76
C HIS A 118 -1.14 -6.14 17.74
N THR A 119 -1.74 -6.14 18.93
CA THR A 119 -1.93 -7.31 19.75
C THR A 119 -3.14 -8.01 19.15
N THR A 120 -2.92 -8.68 18.00
CA THR A 120 -3.88 -9.65 17.47
C THR A 120 -3.91 -10.81 18.46
N THR A 121 -4.70 -10.67 19.52
CA THR A 121 -5.15 -11.81 20.32
C THR A 121 -6.05 -12.61 19.38
N PRO A 122 -5.79 -13.91 19.14
CA PRO A 122 -6.66 -14.69 18.29
C PRO A 122 -8.00 -14.86 19.01
N GLY A 123 -9.01 -14.07 18.64
CA GLY A 123 -10.35 -14.18 19.21
C GLY A 123 -11.22 -12.93 19.20
N GLU A 124 -10.67 -11.71 19.11
CA GLU A 124 -11.50 -10.50 19.05
C GLU A 124 -11.66 -10.01 17.62
N MET A 125 -12.76 -10.42 16.98
CA MET A 125 -13.39 -9.60 15.96
C MET A 125 -13.99 -8.38 16.67
N ASP A 126 -13.31 -7.25 16.59
CA ASP A 126 -13.93 -5.97 16.94
C ASP A 126 -14.90 -5.61 15.81
N LEU A 127 -16.17 -5.99 16.00
CA LEU A 127 -17.26 -5.45 15.23
C LEU A 127 -17.49 -4.05 15.80
N PHE A 128 -17.04 -2.99 15.09
CA PHE A 128 -17.78 -1.75 14.77
C PHE A 128 -16.86 -0.75 14.07
#